data_AF-A0A7J8ZVS4-F1
#
_entry.id   AF-A0A7J8ZVS4-F1
#
_cell.length_a   1.000
_cell.length_b   1.000
_cell.length_c   1.000
_cell.angle_alpha   90.00
_cell.angle_beta   90.00
_cell.angle_gamma   90.00
#
_symmetry.space_group_name_H-M   'P 1'
#
loop_
_entity.id
_entity.type
_entity.pdbx_description
1 polymer ?
#
loop_
_entity_poly.entity_id
_entity_poly.type
_entity_poly.pdbx_seq_one_letter_code
_entity_poly.pdbx_strand_id
1 'polypeptide(L)' 'MSQDSLTPVMDPYGIRQAIKVLDSLSEEVPKASPLYFSSLKLLINKD' A
#
# COMPACT_ATOMS: atom_id res chain seq x y z
N MET A 1 -13.57 29.39 -17.30
CA MET A 1 -13.58 27.96 -16.92
C MET A 1 -12.15 27.58 -16.65
N SER A 2 -11.73 27.63 -15.38
CA SER A 2 -10.38 27.23 -15.01
C SER A 2 -10.45 25.74 -14.73
N GLN A 3 -9.92 24.95 -15.64
CA GLN A 3 -9.75 23.52 -15.45
C GLN A 3 -8.69 23.38 -14.36
N ASP A 4 -9.14 23.21 -13.10
CA ASP A 4 -8.30 22.73 -12.03
C ASP A 4 -7.65 21.46 -12.56
N SER A 5 -6.39 21.58 -12.96
CA SER A 5 -5.56 20.44 -13.34
C SER A 5 -5.33 19.68 -12.05
N LEU A 6 -6.30 18.81 -11.73
CA LEU A 6 -6.16 17.66 -10.86
C LEU A 6 -4.93 16.91 -11.35
N THR A 7 -3.77 17.32 -10.88
CA THR A 7 -2.63 16.42 -10.79
C THR A 7 -3.21 15.22 -10.05
N PRO A 8 -3.28 14.02 -10.66
CA PRO A 8 -3.66 12.86 -9.88
C PRO A 8 -2.66 12.88 -8.73
N VAL A 9 -3.15 13.03 -7.50
CA VAL A 9 -2.31 12.92 -6.31
C VAL A 9 -1.70 11.53 -6.45
N MET A 10 -0.48 11.50 -6.97
CA MET A 10 0.28 10.29 -7.17
C MET A 10 0.49 9.81 -5.75
N ASP A 11 -0.27 8.77 -5.39
CA ASP A 11 -0.28 8.11 -4.09
C ASP A 11 1.07 8.29 -3.40
N PRO A 12 1.22 9.29 -2.50
CA PRO A 12 2.54 9.83 -2.14
C PRO A 12 3.39 8.83 -1.37
N TYR A 13 2.79 7.70 -1.01
CA TYR A 13 3.40 6.60 -0.27
C TYR A 13 3.31 5.29 -1.07
N GLY A 14 2.76 5.32 -2.29
CA GLY A 14 2.53 4.16 -3.13
C GLY A 14 1.73 3.07 -2.43
N ILE A 15 0.87 3.41 -1.45
CA ILE A 15 0.12 2.45 -0.62
C ILE A 15 -0.68 1.49 -1.49
N ARG A 16 -1.31 1.97 -2.56
CA ARG A 16 -2.05 1.11 -3.50
C ARG A 16 -1.13 0.11 -4.20
N GLN A 17 0.09 0.52 -4.52
CA GLN A 17 1.10 -0.35 -5.11
C GLN A 17 1.73 -1.29 -4.08
N ALA A 18 1.98 -0.82 -2.86
CA ALA A 18 2.46 -1.62 -1.74
C ALA A 18 1.45 -2.70 -1.35
N ILE A 19 0.16 -2.36 -1.28
CA ILE A 19 -0.94 -3.32 -1.08
C ILE A 19 -0.95 -4.34 -2.21
N LYS A 20 -0.84 -3.91 -3.48
CA LYS A 20 -0.83 -4.83 -4.62
C LYS A 20 0.36 -5.80 -4.60
N VAL A 21 1.55 -5.32 -4.23
CA VAL A 21 2.74 -6.17 -4.06
C VAL A 21 2.55 -7.12 -2.88
N LEU A 22 2.06 -6.63 -1.74
CA LEU A 22 1.83 -7.46 -0.56
C LEU A 22 0.79 -8.55 -0.80
N ASP A 23 -0.30 -8.22 -1.50
CA ASP A 23 -1.34 -9.18 -1.89
C ASP A 23 -0.78 -10.21 -2.89
N SER A 24 0.12 -9.81 -3.80
CA SER A 24 0.77 -10.78 -4.70
C SER A 24 1.71 -11.73 -3.97
N LEU A 25 2.29 -11.30 -2.84
CA LEU A 25 3.11 -12.14 -1.97
C LEU A 25 2.27 -13.02 -1.04
N SER A 26 0.96 -12.77 -0.91
CA SER A 26 0.06 -13.57 -0.07
C SER A 26 -0.10 -15.02 -0.54
N GLU A 27 0.21 -15.32 -1.79
CA GLU A 27 0.22 -16.69 -2.31
C GLU A 27 1.43 -17.48 -1.78
N GLU A 28 2.55 -16.80 -1.51
CA GLU A 28 3.78 -17.40 -0.98
C GLU A 28 3.88 -17.28 0.55
N VAL A 29 3.26 -16.25 1.13
CA VAL A 29 3.26 -15.96 2.56
C VAL A 29 1.82 -16.03 3.07
N PRO A 30 1.46 -16.99 3.94
CA PRO A 30 0.12 -17.08 4.49
C PRO A 30 -0.31 -15.75 5.11
N LYS A 31 -1.56 -15.31 4.91
CA LYS A 31 -2.07 -14.05 5.51
C LYS A 31 -2.01 -14.02 7.04
N ALA A 32 -1.95 -15.18 7.68
CA ALA A 32 -1.75 -15.34 9.11
C ALA A 32 -0.26 -15.27 9.52
N SER A 33 0.65 -15.12 8.57
CA SER A 33 2.08 -15.00 8.83
C SER A 33 2.34 -13.74 9.66
N PRO A 34 3.15 -13.86 10.73
CA PRO A 34 3.64 -12.72 11.47
C PRO A 34 4.32 -11.67 10.56
N LEU A 35 4.93 -12.10 9.45
CA LEU A 35 5.57 -11.22 8.48
C LEU A 35 4.53 -10.34 7.76
N TYR A 36 3.47 -10.94 7.21
CA TYR A 36 2.38 -10.23 6.52
C TYR A 36 1.73 -9.20 7.44
N PHE A 37 1.41 -9.59 8.67
CA PHE A 37 0.78 -8.72 9.66
C PHE A 37 1.73 -7.60 10.13
N SER A 38 3.02 -7.89 10.31
CA SER A 38 4.02 -6.89 10.70
C SER A 38 4.26 -5.86 9.59
N SER A 39 4.36 -6.28 8.33
CA SER A 39 4.48 -5.38 7.18
C SER A 39 3.27 -4.47 7.01
N LEU A 40 2.05 -4.97 7.23
CA LEU A 40 0.82 -4.16 7.24
C LEU A 40 0.83 -3.12 8.35
N LYS A 41 1.25 -3.49 9.57
CA LYS A 41 1.40 -2.52 10.67
C LYS A 41 2.42 -1.44 10.34
N LEU A 42 3.56 -1.80 9.75
CA LEU A 42 4.59 -0.83 9.33
C LEU A 42 4.09 0.09 8.20
N LEU A 43 3.28 -0.42 7.28
CA LEU A 43 2.70 0.39 6.20
C LEU A 43 1.65 1.39 6.72
N ILE A 44 0.90 1.01 7.75
CA ILE A 44 -0.21 1.80 8.30
C ILE A 44 0.27 2.77 9.39
N ASN A 45 1.30 2.41 10.16
CA ASN A 45 1.88 3.28 11.18
C ASN A 45 2.91 4.22 10.55
N LYS A 46 2.52 5.50 10.40
CA LYS A 46 3.42 6.62 10.10
C LYS A 46 3.94 7.27 11.39
N ASP A 47 4.76 6.54 12.15
CA ASP A 47 5.70 7.21 13.07
C ASP A 47 6.97 7.62 12.30
#